data_AF-A0A3D0S6Y0-F1
#
_entry.id   AF-A0A3D0S6Y0-F1
#
_cell.length_a   1.000
_cell.length_b   1.000
_cell.length_c   1.000
_cell.angle_alpha   90.00
_cell.angle_beta   90.00
_cell.angle_gamma   90.00
#
_symmetry.space_group_name_H-M   'P 1'
#
loop_
_entity.id
_entity.type
_entity.pdbx_description
1 polymer ?
#
loop_
_entity_poly.entity_id
_entity_poly.type
_entity_poly.pdbx_seq_one_letter_code
_entity_poly.pdbx_strand_id
1 'polypeptide(L)'
;GYDSIVGGGHHATTLHWIDNTGPITPGELVLLDMGVEGKNLYTADVTRTLPIDGRFTPLQRDLYDLVYTAQQKGIEATVAGSPFLSAHNAAMDVLAHGLEDLDLLPVSAEEALDPESKVYARWTLHGTSHMLGMDVHDCNGTSPDIYPKGDLEVGMVLTVEPGLY
;
A
#
# COMPACT_ATOMS: atom_id res chain seq x y z
N GLY A 1 12.08 5.76 12.99
CA GLY A 1 11.43 4.43 13.00
C GLY A 1 10.01 4.55 13.53
N TYR A 2 9.22 3.48 13.53
CA TYR A 2 7.81 3.50 13.97
C TYR A 2 7.45 2.22 14.73
N ASP A 3 6.33 2.26 15.45
CA ASP A 3 5.80 1.09 16.14
C ASP A 3 5.43 0.01 15.12
N SER A 4 5.99 -1.19 15.28
CA SER A 4 5.70 -2.31 14.37
C SER A 4 4.21 -2.65 14.38
N ILE A 5 3.68 -2.99 13.20
CA ILE A 5 2.31 -3.47 13.01
C ILE A 5 2.38 -4.95 12.65
N VAL A 6 1.75 -5.78 13.49
CA VAL A 6 1.68 -7.24 13.33
C VAL A 6 0.21 -7.65 13.41
N GLY A 7 -0.48 -7.55 12.27
CA GLY A 7 -1.91 -7.80 12.14
C GLY A 7 -2.21 -9.22 11.68
N GLY A 8 -2.68 -10.10 12.57
CA GLY A 8 -3.17 -11.43 12.23
C GLY A 8 -4.66 -11.44 11.84
N GLY A 9 -5.01 -12.16 10.77
CA GLY A 9 -6.39 -12.30 10.30
C GLY A 9 -7.04 -10.95 10.06
N HIS A 10 -8.21 -10.71 10.67
CA HIS A 10 -8.93 -9.44 10.55
C HIS A 10 -8.17 -8.22 11.11
N HIS A 11 -7.17 -8.38 11.98
CA HIS A 11 -6.35 -7.23 12.39
C HIS A 11 -5.49 -6.69 11.24
N ALA A 12 -5.21 -7.49 10.21
CA ALA A 12 -4.52 -7.04 9.00
C ALA A 12 -5.31 -5.97 8.21
N THR A 13 -6.61 -5.83 8.46
CA THR A 13 -7.46 -4.80 7.82
C THR A 13 -7.57 -3.52 8.65
N THR A 14 -6.84 -3.42 9.76
CA THR A 14 -6.68 -2.19 10.54
C THR A 14 -5.30 -1.59 10.26
N LEU A 15 -5.25 -0.50 9.50
CA LEU A 15 -4.00 0.06 8.94
C LEU A 15 -2.89 0.25 9.99
N HIS A 16 -3.19 0.86 11.14
CA HIS A 16 -2.21 1.08 12.21
C HIS A 16 -2.53 0.22 13.46
N TRP A 17 -2.58 -1.09 13.29
CA TRP A 17 -2.75 -2.05 14.41
C TRP A 17 -1.46 -2.17 15.26
N ILE A 18 -1.18 -1.15 16.06
CA ILE A 18 0.03 -1.09 16.92
C ILE A 18 -0.15 -1.78 18.27
N ASP A 19 -1.39 -2.06 18.67
CA ASP A 19 -1.69 -2.80 19.90
C ASP A 19 -1.07 -4.22 19.84
N ASN A 20 -0.94 -4.78 18.63
CA ASN A 20 -0.30 -6.07 18.37
C ASN A 20 -0.86 -7.19 19.26
N THR A 21 -2.13 -7.11 19.59
CA THR A 21 -2.86 -8.12 20.36
C THR A 21 -3.65 -9.04 19.42
N GLY A 22 -4.17 -10.14 19.97
CA GLY A 22 -4.95 -11.13 19.24
C GLY A 22 -4.16 -12.38 18.84
N PRO A 23 -4.87 -13.41 18.35
CA PRO A 23 -4.25 -14.67 17.98
C PRO A 23 -3.57 -14.59 16.60
N ILE A 24 -2.54 -15.42 16.42
CA ILE A 24 -1.96 -15.77 15.12
C ILE A 24 -2.44 -17.18 14.79
N THR A 25 -3.45 -17.28 13.92
CA THR A 25 -4.17 -18.53 13.66
C THR A 25 -3.70 -19.20 12.36
N PRO A 26 -3.32 -20.49 12.37
CA PRO A 26 -3.08 -21.24 11.15
C PRO A 26 -4.26 -21.17 10.17
N GLY A 27 -3.97 -21.03 8.88
CA GLY A 27 -4.97 -20.81 7.81
C GLY A 27 -5.32 -19.35 7.54
N GLU A 28 -4.95 -18.41 8.41
CA GLU A 28 -5.11 -16.96 8.20
C GLU A 28 -3.83 -16.32 7.63
N LEU A 29 -3.96 -15.08 7.15
CA LEU A 29 -2.82 -14.24 6.79
C LEU A 29 -2.33 -13.44 8.00
N VAL A 30 -1.06 -13.05 7.98
CA VAL A 30 -0.49 -12.02 8.85
C VAL A 30 0.11 -10.93 7.98
N LEU A 31 -0.21 -9.67 8.28
CA LEU A 31 0.42 -8.48 7.73
C LEU A 31 1.45 -7.96 8.74
N LEU A 32 2.67 -7.75 8.25
CA LEU A 32 3.81 -7.27 9.01
C LEU A 32 4.28 -5.98 8.35
N ASP A 33 4.01 -4.85 8.98
CA ASP A 33 4.53 -3.54 8.58
C ASP A 33 5.53 -3.09 9.64
N MET A 34 6.81 -3.15 9.27
CA MET A 34 7.92 -3.02 10.20
C MET A 34 9.11 -2.29 9.58
N GLY A 35 9.59 -1.30 10.31
CA GLY A 35 10.72 -0.48 9.94
C GLY A 35 11.80 -0.45 11.00
N VAL A 36 13.00 -0.03 10.60
CA VAL A 36 14.11 0.23 11.53
C VAL A 36 14.61 1.64 11.34
N GLU A 37 14.99 2.30 12.44
CA GLU A 37 15.78 3.52 12.40
C GLU A 37 17.27 3.17 12.53
N GLY A 38 18.05 3.59 11.54
CA GLY A 38 19.50 3.43 11.57
C GLY A 38 20.16 4.37 12.59
N LYS A 39 21.44 4.11 12.91
CA LYS A 39 22.26 5.03 13.74
C LYS A 39 22.47 6.41 13.09
N ASN A 40 22.26 6.49 11.78
CA ASN A 40 22.26 7.73 11.00
C ASN A 40 20.90 8.46 11.04
N LEU A 41 19.94 7.95 11.81
CA LEU A 41 18.57 8.48 11.97
C LEU A 41 17.68 8.35 10.73
N TYR A 42 18.08 7.56 9.73
CA TYR A 42 17.22 7.26 8.58
C TYR A 42 16.32 6.06 8.88
N THR A 43 15.07 6.13 8.44
CA THR A 43 14.05 5.11 8.63
C THR A 43 13.91 4.24 7.38
N ALA A 44 13.83 2.93 7.57
CA ALA A 44 13.32 1.99 6.58
C ALA A 44 11.85 1.67 6.88
N ASP A 45 11.06 1.38 5.85
CA ASP A 45 9.65 1.05 5.93
C ASP A 45 9.35 -0.11 4.97
N VAL A 46 8.86 -1.23 5.50
CA VAL A 46 8.63 -2.45 4.72
C VAL A 46 7.42 -3.21 5.25
N THR A 47 6.45 -3.41 4.35
CA THR A 47 5.28 -4.26 4.61
C THR A 47 5.36 -5.60 3.87
N ARG A 48 5.01 -6.69 4.54
CA ARG A 48 4.84 -8.04 3.97
C ARG A 48 3.62 -8.73 4.53
N THR A 49 2.88 -9.41 3.66
CA THR A 49 1.72 -10.24 4.04
C THR A 49 2.00 -11.69 3.70
N LEU A 50 1.83 -12.59 4.67
CA LEU A 50 2.21 -14.00 4.56
C LEU A 50 1.14 -14.92 5.16
N PRO A 51 0.95 -16.15 4.63
CA PRO A 51 0.10 -17.16 5.26
C PRO A 51 0.80 -17.73 6.49
N ILE A 52 0.08 -17.79 7.61
CA ILE A 52 0.64 -18.21 8.91
C ILE A 52 1.12 -19.66 8.89
N ASP A 53 0.45 -20.54 8.14
CA ASP A 53 0.82 -21.95 7.99
C ASP A 53 1.79 -22.20 6.81
N GLY A 54 2.29 -21.14 6.18
CA GLY A 54 3.28 -21.19 5.10
C GLY A 54 2.72 -21.51 3.72
N ARG A 55 1.39 -21.62 3.54
CA ARG A 55 0.79 -21.87 2.23
C ARG A 55 -0.43 -20.99 1.99
N PHE A 56 -0.41 -20.21 0.91
CA PHE A 56 -1.59 -19.47 0.48
C PHE A 56 -2.70 -20.44 0.08
N THR A 57 -3.92 -20.17 0.52
CA THR A 57 -5.12 -20.71 -0.13
C THR A 57 -5.28 -20.07 -1.53
N PRO A 58 -6.07 -20.66 -2.45
CA PRO A 58 -6.29 -20.06 -3.76
C PRO A 58 -6.76 -18.60 -3.68
N LEU A 59 -7.78 -18.30 -2.86
CA LEU A 59 -8.28 -16.93 -2.69
C LEU A 59 -7.21 -15.98 -2.12
N GLN A 60 -6.47 -16.40 -1.09
CA GLN A 60 -5.40 -15.55 -0.55
C GLN A 60 -4.31 -15.29 -1.60
N ARG A 61 -4.03 -16.28 -2.45
CA ARG A 61 -3.05 -16.14 -3.53
C ARG A 61 -3.52 -15.16 -4.60
N ASP A 62 -4.77 -15.26 -5.02
CA ASP A 62 -5.37 -14.37 -6.02
C ASP A 62 -5.31 -12.90 -5.55
N LEU A 63 -5.71 -12.64 -4.29
CA LEU A 63 -5.64 -11.30 -3.71
C LEU A 63 -4.20 -10.81 -3.53
N TYR A 64 -3.29 -11.69 -3.08
CA TYR A 64 -1.87 -11.35 -2.96
C TYR A 64 -1.27 -10.96 -4.32
N ASP A 65 -1.59 -11.69 -5.38
CA ASP A 65 -1.08 -11.42 -6.72
C ASP A 65 -1.62 -10.16 -7.34
N LEU A 66 -2.88 -9.84 -7.05
CA LEU A 66 -3.46 -8.57 -7.44
C LEU A 66 -2.70 -7.39 -6.81
N VAL A 67 -2.47 -7.43 -5.50
CA VAL A 67 -1.70 -6.39 -4.79
C VAL A 67 -0.23 -6.35 -5.24
N TYR A 68 0.39 -7.51 -5.44
CA TYR A 68 1.76 -7.58 -5.97
C TYR A 68 1.87 -6.95 -7.36
N THR A 69 0.93 -7.24 -8.25
CA THR A 69 0.88 -6.65 -9.60
C THR A 69 0.68 -5.14 -9.53
N ALA A 70 -0.21 -4.66 -8.66
CA ALA A 70 -0.41 -3.24 -8.41
C ALA A 70 0.88 -2.56 -7.92
N GLN A 71 1.63 -3.21 -7.00
CA GLN A 71 2.90 -2.69 -6.52
C GLN A 71 3.94 -2.61 -7.64
N GLN A 72 4.05 -3.65 -8.47
CA GLN A 72 4.99 -3.64 -9.61
C GLN A 72 4.65 -2.49 -10.58
N LYS A 73 3.37 -2.26 -10.87
CA LYS A 73 2.94 -1.12 -11.70
C LYS A 73 3.20 0.24 -11.06
N GLY A 74 3.00 0.36 -9.74
CA GLY A 74 3.38 1.57 -9.01
C GLY A 74 4.89 1.85 -9.08
N ILE A 75 5.72 0.82 -8.92
CA ILE A 75 7.18 0.93 -9.03
C ILE A 75 7.60 1.33 -10.46
N GLU A 76 7.03 0.68 -11.48
CA GLU A 76 7.29 1.02 -12.90
C GLU A 76 6.94 2.49 -13.22
N ALA A 77 5.90 3.03 -12.59
CA ALA A 77 5.46 4.41 -12.77
C ALA A 77 6.29 5.45 -11.97
N THR A 78 7.18 4.98 -11.08
CA THR A 78 8.04 5.82 -10.25
C THR A 78 9.31 6.19 -11.02
N VAL A 79 9.22 7.22 -11.86
CA VAL A 79 10.31 7.70 -12.71
C VAL A 79 10.50 9.21 -12.57
N ALA A 80 11.73 9.70 -12.68
CA ALA A 80 11.97 11.13 -12.61
C ALA A 80 11.21 11.87 -13.73
N GLY A 81 10.55 12.97 -13.36
CA GLY A 81 9.68 13.78 -14.22
C GLY A 81 8.23 13.30 -14.31
N SER A 82 7.86 12.16 -13.71
CA SER A 82 6.44 11.81 -13.57
C SER A 82 5.82 12.49 -12.34
N PRO A 83 4.51 12.79 -12.34
CA PRO A 83 3.82 13.25 -11.14
C PRO A 83 4.02 12.29 -9.97
N PHE A 84 4.15 12.80 -8.75
CA PHE A 84 4.26 11.95 -7.55
C PHE A 84 3.11 10.93 -7.44
N LEU A 85 1.90 11.32 -7.85
CA LEU A 85 0.71 10.46 -7.84
C LEU A 85 0.71 9.37 -8.93
N SER A 86 1.71 9.30 -9.81
CA SER A 86 1.76 8.28 -10.87
C SER A 86 1.78 6.86 -10.32
N ALA A 87 2.49 6.61 -9.21
CA ALA A 87 2.51 5.30 -8.56
C ALA A 87 1.11 4.92 -8.02
N HIS A 88 0.40 5.88 -7.41
CA HIS A 88 -0.95 5.67 -6.90
C HIS A 88 -1.92 5.34 -8.03
N ASN A 89 -1.96 6.16 -9.08
CA ASN A 89 -2.88 5.96 -10.19
C ASN A 89 -2.65 4.62 -10.89
N ALA A 90 -1.39 4.24 -11.13
CA ALA A 90 -1.05 2.96 -11.74
C ALA A 90 -1.45 1.76 -10.86
N ALA A 91 -1.30 1.87 -9.54
CA ALA A 91 -1.75 0.83 -8.63
C ALA A 91 -3.28 0.73 -8.56
N MET A 92 -3.99 1.87 -8.49
CA MET A 92 -5.45 1.89 -8.42
C MET A 92 -6.10 1.32 -9.69
N ASP A 93 -5.53 1.60 -10.86
CA ASP A 93 -5.98 1.02 -12.13
C ASP A 93 -5.99 -0.52 -12.10
N VAL A 94 -4.89 -1.11 -11.63
CA VAL A 94 -4.78 -2.58 -11.46
C VAL A 94 -5.79 -3.09 -10.44
N LEU A 95 -5.89 -2.45 -9.27
CA LEU A 95 -6.80 -2.90 -8.21
C LEU A 95 -8.27 -2.81 -8.64
N ALA A 96 -8.68 -1.74 -9.32
CA ALA A 96 -10.06 -1.56 -9.76
C ALA A 96 -10.47 -2.63 -10.78
N HIS A 97 -9.67 -2.87 -11.81
CA HIS A 97 -9.93 -3.93 -12.79
C HIS A 97 -9.89 -5.33 -12.15
N GLY A 98 -8.95 -5.58 -11.24
CA GLY A 98 -8.93 -6.85 -10.51
C GLY A 98 -10.15 -7.06 -9.61
N LEU A 99 -10.67 -6.01 -8.99
CA LEU A 99 -11.90 -6.08 -8.19
C LEU A 99 -13.16 -6.23 -9.06
N GLU A 100 -13.17 -5.66 -10.27
CA GLU A 100 -14.22 -5.90 -11.27
C GLU A 100 -14.22 -7.37 -11.70
N ASP A 101 -13.05 -7.93 -12.07
CA ASP A 101 -12.90 -9.32 -12.49
C ASP A 101 -13.31 -10.34 -11.40
N LEU A 102 -13.21 -9.94 -10.13
CA LEU A 102 -13.64 -10.74 -8.97
C LEU A 102 -15.12 -10.54 -8.60
N ASP A 103 -15.88 -9.77 -9.38
CA ASP A 103 -17.28 -9.38 -9.11
C ASP A 103 -17.45 -8.69 -7.73
N LEU A 104 -16.43 -7.97 -7.26
CA LEU A 104 -16.44 -7.26 -5.98
C LEU A 104 -16.87 -5.79 -6.11
N LEU A 105 -16.68 -5.18 -7.28
CA LEU A 105 -17.17 -3.83 -7.56
C LEU A 105 -18.68 -3.84 -7.88
N PRO A 106 -19.46 -2.89 -7.32
CA PRO A 106 -20.88 -2.72 -7.66
C PRO A 106 -21.10 -1.95 -8.97
N VAL A 107 -20.02 -1.48 -9.60
CA VAL A 107 -19.94 -0.65 -10.80
C VAL A 107 -18.75 -1.12 -11.63
N SER A 108 -18.57 -0.60 -12.85
CA SER A 108 -17.40 -0.96 -13.64
C SER A 108 -16.10 -0.40 -13.05
N ALA A 109 -14.94 -0.94 -13.44
CA ALA A 109 -13.65 -0.40 -13.02
C ALA A 109 -13.50 1.08 -13.41
N GLU A 110 -13.93 1.46 -14.62
CA GLU A 110 -13.89 2.85 -15.09
C GLU A 110 -14.78 3.79 -14.25
N GLU A 111 -15.98 3.36 -13.87
CA GLU A 111 -16.85 4.13 -12.97
C GLU A 111 -16.30 4.20 -11.54
N ALA A 112 -15.57 3.17 -11.11
CA ALA A 112 -14.88 3.21 -9.83
C ALA A 112 -13.69 4.19 -9.88
N LEU A 113 -12.91 4.21 -10.94
CA LEU A 113 -11.71 5.03 -11.11
C LEU A 113 -11.99 6.51 -11.39
N ASP A 114 -13.23 6.88 -11.70
CA ASP A 114 -13.62 8.29 -11.88
C ASP A 114 -13.18 9.14 -10.67
N PRO A 115 -12.52 10.30 -10.85
CA PRO A 115 -12.04 11.13 -9.75
C PRO A 115 -13.11 11.61 -8.76
N GLU A 116 -14.37 11.66 -9.18
CA GLU A 116 -15.51 12.00 -8.32
C GLU A 116 -16.11 10.77 -7.61
N SER A 117 -15.69 9.57 -8.01
CA SER A 117 -16.09 8.30 -7.40
C SER A 117 -15.30 8.02 -6.14
N LYS A 118 -15.97 7.32 -5.20
CA LYS A 118 -15.37 6.83 -3.95
C LYS A 118 -15.57 5.33 -3.78
N VAL A 119 -15.98 4.64 -4.84
CA VAL A 119 -16.42 3.24 -4.72
C VAL A 119 -15.26 2.30 -4.39
N TYR A 120 -14.14 2.41 -5.10
CA TYR A 120 -12.97 1.56 -4.85
C TYR A 120 -12.32 1.82 -3.48
N ALA A 121 -12.52 3.02 -2.90
CA ALA A 121 -12.01 3.38 -1.57
C ALA A 121 -12.58 2.53 -0.42
N ARG A 122 -13.53 1.63 -0.71
CA ARG A 122 -14.02 0.62 0.23
C ARG A 122 -13.02 -0.50 0.49
N TRP A 123 -12.11 -0.77 -0.45
CA TRP A 123 -11.12 -1.86 -0.38
C TRP A 123 -9.68 -1.37 -0.27
N THR A 124 -9.41 -0.10 -0.60
CA THR A 124 -8.12 0.56 -0.41
C THR A 124 -8.33 1.86 0.33
N LEU A 125 -7.61 2.04 1.44
CA LEU A 125 -7.94 3.05 2.46
C LEU A 125 -6.90 4.16 2.58
N HIS A 126 -5.79 4.06 1.85
CA HIS A 126 -4.65 4.97 1.96
C HIS A 126 -3.96 5.23 0.62
N GLY A 127 -3.09 6.24 0.61
CA GLY A 127 -2.23 6.55 -0.54
C GLY A 127 -1.17 5.46 -0.75
N THR A 128 -0.73 5.28 -1.99
CA THR A 128 0.22 4.23 -2.38
C THR A 128 1.68 4.57 -2.07
N SER A 129 1.98 5.84 -1.79
CA SER A 129 3.34 6.31 -1.59
C SER A 129 3.37 7.49 -0.63
N HIS A 130 4.43 7.55 0.18
CA HIS A 130 4.88 8.75 0.87
C HIS A 130 6.40 8.89 0.74
N MET A 131 6.91 10.10 0.95
CA MET A 131 8.36 10.33 1.02
C MET A 131 8.94 9.64 2.27
N LEU A 132 10.15 9.08 2.14
CA LEU A 132 10.83 8.33 3.20
C LEU A 132 12.25 8.87 3.40
N GLY A 133 12.64 9.13 4.65
CA GLY A 133 13.97 9.66 4.94
C GLY A 133 14.32 9.55 6.41
N MET A 134 14.57 10.69 7.08
CA MET A 134 14.83 10.68 8.52
C MET A 134 13.55 10.31 9.29
N ASP A 135 12.44 10.92 8.90
CA ASP A 135 11.10 10.53 9.33
C ASP A 135 10.52 9.44 8.41
N VAL A 136 9.64 8.59 8.97
CA VAL A 136 8.92 7.57 8.17
C VAL A 136 8.03 8.23 7.12
N HIS A 137 7.25 9.22 7.53
CA HIS A 137 6.50 10.12 6.65
C HIS A 137 7.27 11.43 6.49
N ASP A 138 8.34 11.40 5.70
CA ASP A 138 9.18 12.57 5.47
C ASP A 138 8.44 13.63 4.63
N CYS A 139 8.95 14.86 4.63
CA CYS A 139 8.49 15.96 3.78
C CYS A 139 7.01 16.36 3.97
N ASN A 140 6.32 15.90 5.02
CA ASN A 140 4.91 16.21 5.26
C ASN A 140 4.64 17.71 5.56
N GLY A 141 5.69 18.48 5.86
CA GLY A 141 5.64 19.94 6.02
C GLY A 141 5.88 20.75 4.74
N THR A 142 6.13 20.09 3.61
CA THR A 142 6.40 20.73 2.31
C THR A 142 5.10 21.26 1.67
N SER A 143 5.22 22.22 0.75
CA SER A 143 4.07 22.72 -0.03
C SER A 143 3.38 21.58 -0.79
N PRO A 144 2.04 21.54 -0.83
CA PRO A 144 1.28 20.60 -1.66
C PRO A 144 1.70 20.58 -3.12
N ASP A 145 2.11 21.73 -3.67
CA ASP A 145 2.53 21.87 -5.07
C ASP A 145 3.87 21.18 -5.37
N ILE A 146 4.65 20.86 -4.33
CA ILE A 146 5.89 20.07 -4.41
C ILE A 146 5.60 18.62 -4.02
N TYR A 147 4.90 18.40 -2.92
CA TYR A 147 4.50 17.07 -2.45
C TYR A 147 3.11 17.16 -1.80
N PRO A 148 2.11 16.38 -2.24
CA PRO A 148 2.21 15.29 -3.22
C PRO A 148 1.83 15.66 -4.67
N LYS A 149 1.67 16.94 -5.02
CA LYS A 149 1.22 17.34 -6.38
C LYS A 149 2.36 17.64 -7.36
N GLY A 150 3.60 17.71 -6.89
CA GLY A 150 4.75 17.95 -7.73
C GLY A 150 5.20 16.72 -8.50
N ASP A 151 6.25 16.90 -9.29
CA ASP A 151 6.88 15.83 -10.06
C ASP A 151 8.04 15.19 -9.27
N LEU A 152 8.29 13.91 -9.54
CA LEU A 152 9.41 13.16 -8.98
C LEU A 152 10.74 13.64 -9.55
N GLU A 153 11.76 13.73 -8.71
CA GLU A 153 13.12 14.06 -9.12
C GLU A 153 14.13 12.98 -8.73
N VAL A 154 15.25 12.92 -9.46
CA VAL A 154 16.35 12.00 -9.13
C VAL A 154 16.86 12.31 -7.71
N GLY A 155 16.92 11.28 -6.87
CA GLY A 155 17.38 11.38 -5.48
C GLY A 155 16.25 11.40 -4.45
N MET A 156 15.00 11.54 -4.87
CA MET A 156 13.84 11.29 -4.02
C MET A 156 13.79 9.82 -3.58
N VAL A 157 13.34 9.58 -2.35
CA VAL A 157 13.14 8.26 -1.75
C VAL A 157 11.71 8.21 -1.24
N LEU A 158 10.96 7.16 -1.61
CA LEU A 158 9.54 7.01 -1.32
C LEU A 158 9.16 5.54 -1.21
N THR A 159 8.03 5.27 -0.55
CA THR A 159 7.40 3.95 -0.48
C THR A 159 6.53 3.66 -1.71
N VAL A 160 6.28 2.38 -1.98
CA VAL A 160 5.25 1.91 -2.93
C VAL A 160 4.51 0.73 -2.28
N GLU A 161 3.34 1.02 -1.74
CA GLU A 161 2.62 0.20 -0.77
C GLU A 161 1.12 0.13 -1.06
N PRO A 162 0.68 -0.33 -2.24
CA PRO A 162 -0.75 -0.56 -2.43
C PRO A 162 -1.25 -1.66 -1.48
N GLY A 163 -2.48 -1.51 -1.00
CA GLY A 163 -3.12 -2.44 -0.08
C GLY A 163 -4.56 -2.77 -0.51
N LEU A 164 -5.01 -3.97 -0.14
CA LEU A 164 -6.39 -4.43 -0.29
C LEU A 164 -6.86 -5.02 1.04
N TYR A 165 -8.01 -4.57 1.54
CA TYR A 165 -8.51 -4.85 2.89
C TYR A 165 -9.97 -5.28 2.90
#